data_AF-A0A2T0WWD7-F1
#
_entry.id   AF-A0A2T0WWD7-F1
#
_cell.length_a   1.000
_cell.length_b   1.000
_cell.length_c   1.000
_cell.angle_alpha   90.00
_cell.angle_beta   90.00
_cell.angle_gamma   90.00
#
_symmetry.space_group_name_H-M   'P 1'
#
loop_
_entity.id
_entity.type
_entity.pdbx_description
1 polymer ?
#
loop_
_entity_poly.entity_id
_entity_poly.type
_entity_poly.pdbx_seq_one_letter_code
_entity_poly.pdbx_strand_id
1 'polypeptide(L)'
;MTAISHFQTYSQRENHVTNNTMLMLRHVYRTSPILLENVLQALLENADIEIGPRFKQQSVAGHSVPDAVLSQFALHIYVDAK
;
A
#
# COMPACT_ATOMS: atom_id res chain seq x y z
N MET A 1 -6.65 -0.41 18.48
CA MET A 1 -5.47 -0.35 17.59
C MET A 1 -4.87 1.03 17.74
N THR A 2 -3.60 1.12 18.12
CA THR A 2 -2.93 2.42 18.31
C THR A 2 -2.62 3.02 16.94
N ALA A 3 -2.98 4.27 16.72
CA ALA A 3 -2.76 4.93 15.43
C ALA A 3 -1.26 5.21 15.20
N ILE A 4 -0.80 5.05 13.96
CA ILE A 4 0.55 5.48 13.55
C ILE A 4 0.66 6.98 13.81
N SER A 5 1.61 7.39 14.66
CA SER A 5 1.74 8.75 15.16
C SER A 5 3.14 9.30 14.91
N HIS A 6 3.22 10.58 14.57
CA HIS A 6 4.47 11.35 14.50
C HIS A 6 5.09 11.57 15.89
N PHE A 7 4.25 11.62 16.92
CA PHE A 7 4.67 11.75 18.31
C PHE A 7 4.49 10.39 18.98
N GLN A 8 5.56 9.60 19.01
CA GLN A 8 5.54 8.24 19.55
C GLN A 8 5.43 8.28 21.08
N THR A 9 4.50 7.49 21.63
CA THR A 9 4.34 7.27 23.09
C THR A 9 4.88 5.91 23.52
N TYR A 10 5.50 5.15 22.61
CA TYR A 10 6.05 3.83 22.92
C TYR A 10 7.37 3.97 23.68
N SER A 11 7.65 3.00 24.57
CA SER A 11 8.88 2.96 25.37
C SER A 11 9.87 1.88 24.91
N GLN A 12 9.43 0.93 24.09
CA GLN A 12 10.26 -0.18 23.61
C GLN A 12 10.88 0.16 22.24
N ARG A 13 12.18 -0.13 22.09
CA ARG A 13 12.97 0.16 20.88
C ARG A 13 12.36 -0.42 19.59
N GLU A 14 11.88 -1.65 19.63
CA GLU A 14 11.24 -2.31 18.47
C GLU A 14 10.01 -1.53 17.99
N ASN A 15 9.15 -1.11 18.91
CA ASN A 15 7.96 -0.29 18.59
C ASN A 15 8.33 1.07 17.98
N HIS A 16 9.47 1.65 18.37
CA HIS A 16 9.97 2.87 17.74
C HIS A 16 10.34 2.64 16.27
N VAL A 17 11.07 1.55 15.99
CA VAL A 17 11.47 1.17 14.63
C VAL A 17 10.23 0.88 13.78
N THR A 18 9.29 0.07 14.28
CA THR A 18 8.05 -0.27 13.56
C THR A 18 7.26 0.98 13.17
N ASN A 19 6.98 1.90 14.10
CA ASN A 19 6.19 3.09 13.76
C ASN A 19 6.93 4.05 12.83
N ASN A 20 8.26 4.19 12.94
CA ASN A 20 9.02 5.01 11.99
C ASN A 20 9.03 4.41 10.58
N THR A 21 9.19 3.09 10.46
CA THR A 21 9.07 2.38 9.18
C THR A 21 7.68 2.58 8.58
N MET A 22 6.62 2.42 9.37
CA MET A 22 5.25 2.62 8.90
C MET A 22 4.95 4.08 8.51
N LEU A 23 5.51 5.07 9.23
CA LEU A 23 5.43 6.48 8.84
C LEU A 23 6.12 6.74 7.50
N MET A 24 7.33 6.22 7.32
CA MET A 24 8.09 6.35 6.08
C MET A 24 7.29 5.78 4.90
N LEU A 25 6.78 4.55 5.01
CA LEU A 25 5.95 3.92 3.97
C LEU A 25 4.68 4.75 3.68
N ARG A 26 4.03 5.30 4.70
CA ARG A 26 2.87 6.18 4.55
C ARG A 26 3.23 7.45 3.76
N HIS A 27 4.38 8.06 4.02
CA HIS A 27 4.82 9.26 3.29
C HIS A 27 5.18 8.95 1.84
N VAL A 28 5.84 7.82 1.58
CA VAL A 28 6.13 7.35 0.23
C VAL A 28 4.82 7.16 -0.56
N TYR A 29 3.84 6.45 0.01
CA TYR A 29 2.53 6.26 -0.63
C TYR A 29 1.81 7.58 -0.92
N ARG A 30 1.80 8.51 0.06
CA ARG A 30 1.18 9.83 -0.10
C ARG A 30 1.84 10.65 -1.21
N THR A 31 3.13 10.42 -1.48
CA THR A 31 3.86 11.08 -2.55
C THR A 31 3.51 10.46 -3.89
N SER A 32 3.52 9.14 -3.99
CA SER A 32 3.06 8.41 -5.16
C SER A 32 2.84 6.93 -4.83
N PRO A 33 1.69 6.33 -5.22
CA PRO A 33 1.47 4.89 -5.12
C PRO A 33 2.54 4.06 -5.84
N ILE A 34 3.02 4.54 -6.99
CA ILE A 34 4.07 3.90 -7.80
C ILE A 34 5.41 3.87 -7.04
N LEU A 35 5.71 4.91 -6.27
CA LEU A 35 6.93 4.92 -5.45
C LEU A 35 6.85 3.87 -4.34
N LEU A 36 5.68 3.69 -3.71
CA LEU A 36 5.52 2.63 -2.72
C LEU A 36 5.66 1.25 -3.37
N GLU A 37 5.05 1.05 -4.53
CA GLU A 37 5.18 -0.19 -5.31
C GLU A 37 6.65 -0.52 -5.59
N ASN A 38 7.41 0.42 -6.13
CA ASN A 38 8.84 0.24 -6.41
C ASN A 38 9.65 -0.08 -5.15
N VAL A 39 9.38 0.61 -4.04
CA VAL A 39 10.05 0.34 -2.75
C VAL A 39 9.75 -1.08 -2.28
N LEU A 40 8.50 -1.52 -2.36
CA LEU A 40 8.11 -2.85 -1.92
C LEU A 40 8.63 -3.95 -2.85
N GLN A 41 8.60 -3.74 -4.17
CA GLN A 41 9.20 -4.67 -5.15
C GLN A 41 10.71 -4.80 -4.92
N ALA A 42 11.40 -3.71 -4.57
CA ALA A 42 12.82 -3.74 -4.26
C ALA A 42 13.14 -4.46 -2.94
N LEU A 43 12.27 -4.36 -1.93
CA LEU A 43 12.44 -5.00 -0.62
C LEU A 43 12.00 -6.48 -0.62
N LEU A 44 10.99 -6.82 -1.42
CA LEU A 44 10.36 -8.13 -1.47
C LEU A 44 10.79 -8.79 -2.78
N GLU A 45 12.03 -9.28 -2.81
CA GLU A 45 12.60 -9.97 -3.97
C GLU A 45 11.62 -11.07 -4.47
N ASN A 46 11.27 -11.01 -5.76
CA ASN A 46 10.33 -11.92 -6.44
C ASN A 46 8.83 -11.77 -6.10
N ALA A 47 8.40 -10.65 -5.49
CA ALA A 47 6.98 -10.35 -5.33
C ALA A 47 6.47 -9.44 -6.47
N ASP A 48 5.48 -9.92 -7.23
CA ASP A 48 4.72 -9.08 -8.17
C ASP A 48 3.68 -8.27 -7.40
N ILE A 49 4.09 -7.08 -6.97
CA ILE A 49 3.27 -6.17 -6.17
C ILE A 49 2.72 -5.10 -7.10
N GLU A 50 1.41 -4.88 -7.01
CA GLU A 50 0.76 -3.77 -7.66
C GLU A 50 0.00 -2.92 -6.64
N ILE A 51 0.22 -1.60 -6.68
CA ILE A 51 -0.41 -0.64 -5.80
C ILE A 51 -1.18 0.39 -6.61
N GLY A 52 -2.50 0.28 -6.51
CA GLY A 52 -3.42 1.31 -6.95
C GLY A 52 -4.58 0.77 -7.78
N PRO A 53 -5.44 1.68 -8.25
CA PRO A 53 -6.56 1.33 -9.09
C PRO A 53 -6.16 1.03 -10.54
N ARG A 54 -6.74 -0.03 -11.08
CA ARG A 54 -6.83 -0.34 -12.51
C ARG A 54 -8.12 0.22 -13.08
N PHE A 55 -8.00 0.86 -14.24
CA PHE A 55 -9.13 1.38 -15.00
C PHE A 55 -9.25 0.57 -16.28
N LYS A 56 -10.44 0.03 -16.54
CA LYS A 56 -10.74 -0.69 -17.77
C LYS A 56 -12.04 -0.16 -18.36
N GLN A 57 -11.99 0.29 -19.61
CA GLN A 57 -13.19 0.58 -20.39
C GLN A 57 -13.71 -0.72 -20.99
N GLN A 58 -15.03 -0.87 -21.07
CA GLN A 58 -15.60 -2.05 -21.67
C GLN A 58 -15.61 -1.95 -23.21
N SER A 59 -15.34 -3.08 -23.88
CA SER A 59 -15.65 -3.25 -25.30
C SER A 59 -16.93 -4.09 -25.43
N VAL A 60 -18.05 -3.40 -25.68
CA VAL A 60 -19.36 -3.88 -26.16
C VAL A 60 -19.87 -5.23 -25.60
N ALA A 61 -20.83 -5.20 -24.67
CA ALA A 61 -21.77 -6.31 -24.44
C ALA A 61 -23.09 -5.78 -23.84
N GLY A 62 -24.21 -6.38 -24.22
CA GLY A 62 -25.55 -5.77 -24.19
C GLY A 62 -26.31 -5.62 -22.85
N HIS A 63 -27.49 -5.01 -22.99
CA HIS A 63 -28.63 -4.78 -22.09
C HIS A 63 -28.48 -4.19 -20.69
N SER A 64 -27.34 -4.27 -20.01
CA SER A 64 -27.00 -3.42 -18.86
C SER A 64 -25.59 -3.76 -18.39
N VAL A 65 -24.58 -3.12 -18.98
CA VAL A 65 -23.20 -3.31 -18.52
C VAL A 65 -22.54 -1.96 -18.25
N PRO A 66 -21.85 -1.79 -17.11
CA PRO A 66 -21.17 -0.54 -16.77
C PRO A 66 -20.08 -0.18 -17.79
N ASP A 67 -20.05 1.09 -18.21
CA ASP A 67 -19.14 1.62 -19.24
C ASP A 67 -17.65 1.48 -18.89
N ALA A 68 -17.33 1.45 -17.59
CA ALA A 68 -15.98 1.28 -17.09
C ALA A 68 -15.97 0.52 -15.76
N VAL A 69 -14.86 -0.19 -15.53
CA VAL A 69 -14.56 -0.86 -14.27
C VAL A 69 -13.34 -0.21 -13.65
N LEU A 70 -13.52 0.21 -12.40
CA LEU A 70 -12.46 0.63 -11.50
C LEU A 70 -12.25 -0.49 -10.47
N SER A 71 -11.06 -1.10 -10.46
CA SER A 71 -10.74 -2.18 -9.52
C SER A 71 -9.33 -2.02 -8.95
N GLN A 72 -9.04 -2.63 -7.82
CA GLN A 72 -7.70 -2.61 -7.21
C GLN A 72 -7.41 -3.99 -6.62
N PHE A 73 -6.16 -4.43 -6.69
CA PHE A 73 -5.75 -5.67 -6.03
C PHE A 73 -5.75 -5.52 -4.51
N ALA A 74 -6.21 -6.57 -3.83
CA ALA A 74 -6.12 -6.64 -2.38
C ALA A 74 -4.66 -6.72 -1.95
N LEU A 75 -4.27 -5.89 -0.99
CA LEU A 75 -2.92 -5.85 -0.44
C LEU A 75 -3.00 -5.98 1.07
N HIS A 76 -2.25 -6.93 1.63
CA HIS A 76 -2.12 -7.13 3.06
C HIS A 76 -0.67 -7.44 3.43
N ILE A 77 -0.01 -6.51 4.15
CA ILE A 77 1.42 -6.60 4.49
C ILE A 77 1.54 -6.70 6.01
N TYR A 78 2.24 -7.73 6.48
CA TYR A 78 2.64 -7.85 7.88
C TYR A 78 4.04 -7.27 8.05
N VAL A 79 4.22 -6.41 9.05
CA VAL A 79 5.50 -5.76 9.36
C VAL A 79 5.88 -6.11 10.79
N ASP A 80 7.09 -6.64 10.96
CA ASP A 80 7.69 -6.97 12.25
C ASP A 80 9.11 -6.39 12.30
N ALA A 81 9.47 -5.76 13.42
CA ALA A 81 10.79 -5.17 13.63
C ALA A 81 11.46 -5.85 14.82
N LYS A 82 12.70 -6.31 14.60
CA LYS A 82 13.57 -6.92 15.62
C LYS A 82 14.55 -5.90 16.22
#